data_AF-G5C1P2-F1
#
_entry.id   AF-G5C1P2-F1
#
_cell.length_a   1.000
_cell.length_b   1.000
_cell.length_c   1.000
_cell.angle_alpha   90.00
_cell.angle_beta   90.00
_cell.angle_gamma   90.00
#
_symmetry.space_group_name_H-M   'P 1'
#
loop_
_entity.id
_entity.type
_entity.pdbx_description
1 polymer ?
#
loop_
_entity_poly.entity_id
_entity_poly.type
_entity_poly.pdbx_seq_one_letter_code
_entity_poly.pdbx_strand_id
1 'polypeptide(L)'
;MQPDRPFWGLIKRDVQIPFVVELEVLDGHEPEPDLGKLQARSVHESHFLAPGVQRVPVREGRVRASSCRQVRHLLSSLVPYASGAGPVGPGPFPGIVNLFGVGGGLLEYRASLLAGKGFVVMALAYYNYDDLPEDIDIIHLEYFEEAVNYLLSHPQIKGSGIGLLGTSKAGELCISMASFLKGITGAVIINGSIANVSLHSLVGGPGIWGGEPRAHAMAQVDAWKRLQTNFHKHLGVKEGTIPAKL
;
A
#
# COMPACT_ATOMS: atom_id res chain seq x y z
N MET A 1 19.56 5.94 -0.65
CA MET A 1 19.17 6.50 0.66
C MET A 1 19.44 5.47 1.73
N GLN A 2 20.18 5.87 2.77
CA GLN A 2 20.43 5.07 3.97
C GLN A 2 20.08 5.95 5.18
N PRO A 3 19.62 5.39 6.30
CA PRO A 3 19.34 6.18 7.49
C PRO A 3 20.64 6.57 8.20
N ASP A 4 20.71 7.80 8.73
CA ASP A 4 21.84 8.23 9.56
C ASP A 4 21.95 7.43 10.87
N ARG A 5 20.82 6.90 11.33
CA ARG A 5 20.73 6.08 12.55
C ARG A 5 20.59 4.61 12.17
N PRO A 6 21.44 3.72 12.71
CA PRO A 6 21.30 2.29 12.47
C PRO A 6 19.95 1.79 12.98
N PHE A 7 19.41 0.76 12.31
CA PHE A 7 18.13 0.13 12.64
C PHE A 7 16.89 1.02 12.49
N TRP A 8 16.99 2.15 11.79
CA TRP A 8 15.85 3.01 11.51
C TRP A 8 15.19 2.69 10.15
N GLY A 9 13.93 2.26 10.19
CA GLY A 9 13.13 2.02 8.99
C GLY A 9 12.46 3.29 8.47
N LEU A 10 12.55 3.56 7.17
CA LEU A 10 11.77 4.64 6.55
C LEU A 10 10.30 4.22 6.42
N ILE A 11 9.42 4.83 7.20
CA ILE A 11 7.98 4.56 7.17
C ILE A 11 7.22 5.86 6.92
N LYS A 12 6.38 5.85 5.88
CA LYS A 12 5.45 6.94 5.62
C LYS A 12 4.12 6.69 6.34
N ARG A 13 3.87 7.40 7.44
CA ARG A 13 2.61 7.29 8.19
C ARG A 13 1.53 8.23 7.65
N ASP A 14 1.84 9.51 7.51
CA ASP A 14 0.92 10.48 6.91
C ASP A 14 1.14 10.58 5.39
N VAL A 15 0.20 10.02 4.62
CA VAL A 15 0.24 9.98 3.15
C VAL A 15 -0.17 11.31 2.49
N GLN A 16 -0.71 12.26 3.26
CA GLN A 16 -1.15 13.55 2.74
C GLN A 16 0.02 14.53 2.55
N ILE A 17 1.13 14.28 3.24
CA ILE A 17 2.35 15.07 3.17
C ILE A 17 3.32 14.36 2.21
N PRO A 18 4.02 15.01 1.28
CA PRO A 18 5.06 14.35 0.47
C PRO A 18 6.31 14.00 1.30
N PHE A 19 7.23 13.25 0.71
CA PHE A 19 8.65 13.34 1.12
C PHE A 19 9.34 14.40 0.30
N VAL A 20 10.16 15.22 0.95
CA VAL A 20 10.98 16.24 0.29
C VAL A 20 12.38 15.65 0.13
N VAL A 21 12.82 15.47 -1.12
CA VAL A 21 14.14 14.94 -1.47
C VAL A 21 14.97 16.08 -2.02
N GLU A 22 16.07 16.36 -1.35
CA GLU A 22 17.08 17.30 -1.82
C GLU A 22 18.06 16.60 -2.75
N LEU A 23 18.33 17.23 -3.88
CA LEU A 23 19.25 16.76 -4.90
C LEU A 23 20.35 17.79 -5.06
N GLU A 24 21.58 17.38 -4.80
CA GLU A 24 22.77 18.22 -4.94
C GLU A 24 23.69 17.65 -6.02
N VAL A 25 24.27 18.55 -6.82
CA VAL A 25 25.32 18.23 -7.78
C VAL A 25 26.60 18.83 -7.25
N LEU A 26 27.56 17.96 -6.90
CA LEU A 26 28.87 18.34 -6.38
C LEU A 26 29.91 18.15 -7.50
N ASP A 27 30.94 18.99 -7.49
CA ASP A 27 32.09 18.84 -8.37
C ASP A 27 33.02 17.71 -7.89
N GLY A 28 33.67 17.00 -8.81
CA GLY A 28 34.60 15.91 -8.48
C GLY A 28 33.95 14.65 -7.88
N HIS A 29 34.80 13.73 -7.38
CA HIS A 29 34.40 12.43 -6.81
C HIS A 29 35.04 12.16 -5.44
N GLU A 30 35.51 13.20 -4.77
CA GLU A 30 36.14 13.07 -3.45
C GLU A 30 35.10 12.58 -2.42
N PRO A 31 35.48 11.64 -1.54
CA PRO A 31 34.58 11.11 -0.52
C PRO A 31 34.35 12.11 0.60
N GLU A 32 33.30 11.90 1.40
CA GLU A 32 33.13 12.62 2.65
C GLU A 32 34.35 12.44 3.58
N PRO A 33 34.80 13.51 4.28
CA PRO A 33 34.20 14.85 4.38
C PRO A 33 34.65 15.85 3.30
N ASP A 34 35.58 15.47 2.42
CA ASP A 34 36.22 16.35 1.42
C ASP A 34 35.34 16.55 0.17
N LEU A 35 34.02 16.57 0.35
CA LEU A 35 33.04 16.74 -0.73
C LEU A 35 33.41 17.97 -1.57
N GLY A 36 33.41 17.79 -2.89
CA GLY A 36 33.74 18.88 -3.79
C GLY A 36 32.68 19.98 -3.80
N LYS A 37 32.98 21.08 -4.49
CA LYS A 37 32.17 22.29 -4.47
C LYS A 37 30.76 22.05 -5.02
N LEU A 38 29.73 22.50 -4.30
CA LEU A 38 28.35 22.51 -4.77
C LEU A 38 28.19 23.32 -6.07
N GLN A 39 27.66 22.69 -7.10
CA GLN A 39 27.40 23.27 -8.43
C GLN A 39 25.93 23.62 -8.62
N ALA A 40 25.03 22.76 -8.17
CA ALA A 40 23.59 22.96 -8.30
C ALA A 40 22.83 22.25 -7.19
N ARG A 41 21.64 22.76 -6.87
CA ARG A 41 20.70 22.17 -5.91
C ARG A 41 19.28 22.23 -6.46
N SER A 42 18.50 21.19 -6.20
CA SER A 42 17.08 21.12 -6.49
C SER A 42 16.34 20.39 -5.38
N VAL A 43 15.03 20.62 -5.31
CA VAL A 43 14.14 19.96 -4.35
C VAL A 43 13.04 19.25 -5.13
N HIS A 44 12.82 17.98 -4.81
CA HIS A 44 11.78 17.16 -5.40
C HIS A 44 10.80 16.67 -4.33
N GLU A 45 9.50 16.90 -4.57
CA GLU A 45 8.44 16.39 -3.71
C GLU A 45 7.90 15.07 -4.24
N SER A 46 8.02 14.00 -3.44
CA SER A 46 7.49 12.68 -3.74
C SER A 46 6.18 12.46 -2.99
N HIS A 47 5.05 12.58 -3.69
CA HIS A 47 3.71 12.45 -3.12
C HIS A 47 3.24 10.99 -3.00
N PHE A 48 2.44 10.71 -1.96
CA PHE A 48 1.86 9.38 -1.71
C PHE A 48 0.38 9.29 -2.06
N LEU A 49 -0.30 10.44 -2.19
CA LEU A 49 -1.66 10.55 -2.65
C LEU A 49 -1.65 11.08 -4.09
N ALA A 50 -2.07 10.25 -5.04
CA ALA A 50 -2.13 10.68 -6.43
C ALA A 50 -3.21 11.76 -6.63
N PRO A 51 -3.08 12.67 -7.62
CA PRO A 51 -4.07 13.71 -7.79
C PRO A 51 -5.46 13.13 -8.12
N GLY A 52 -6.48 13.67 -7.45
CA GLY A 52 -7.86 13.19 -7.51
C GLY A 52 -8.14 11.91 -6.70
N VAL A 53 -7.15 11.34 -6.00
CA VAL A 53 -7.41 10.33 -4.96
C VAL A 53 -7.80 11.02 -3.66
N GLN A 54 -8.89 10.58 -3.06
CA GLN A 54 -9.32 10.98 -1.73
C GLN A 54 -9.04 9.86 -0.73
N ARG A 55 -8.50 10.24 0.42
CA ARG A 55 -8.43 9.42 1.64
C ARG A 55 -9.66 9.66 2.49
N VAL A 56 -10.33 8.60 2.91
CA VAL A 56 -11.52 8.64 3.78
C VAL A 56 -11.35 7.65 4.94
N PRO A 57 -11.22 8.12 6.19
CA PRO A 57 -11.22 7.24 7.35
C PRO A 57 -12.51 6.40 7.42
N VAL A 58 -12.39 5.16 7.86
CA VAL A 58 -13.52 4.22 8.01
C VAL A 58 -13.63 3.80 9.47
N ARG A 59 -14.82 4.01 10.02
CA ARG A 59 -15.25 3.64 11.38
C ARG A 59 -16.65 3.06 11.31
N GLU A 60 -16.76 1.84 10.80
CA GLU A 60 -18.04 1.16 10.60
C GLU A 60 -18.09 -0.10 11.47
N GLY A 61 -19.06 -0.19 12.39
CA GLY A 61 -19.10 -1.28 13.36
C GLY A 61 -17.76 -1.41 14.10
N ARG A 62 -17.15 -2.60 14.04
CA ARG A 62 -15.80 -2.86 14.58
C ARG A 62 -14.67 -2.49 13.62
N VAL A 63 -14.96 -2.33 12.32
CA VAL A 63 -13.94 -2.12 11.28
C VAL A 63 -13.23 -0.79 11.46
N ARG A 64 -11.90 -0.83 11.55
CA ARG A 64 -11.02 0.34 11.57
C ARG A 64 -10.10 0.33 10.36
N ALA A 65 -10.35 1.27 9.45
CA ALA A 65 -9.67 1.30 8.17
C ALA A 65 -9.55 2.73 7.61
N SER A 66 -8.92 2.83 6.45
CA SER A 66 -8.87 4.04 5.62
C SER A 66 -9.05 3.64 4.16
N SER A 67 -10.04 4.24 3.51
CA SER A 67 -10.36 4.01 2.11
C SER A 67 -9.71 5.08 1.24
N CYS A 68 -8.88 4.67 0.30
CA CYS A 68 -8.32 5.53 -0.74
C CYS A 68 -9.02 5.22 -2.07
N ARG A 69 -9.60 6.23 -2.72
CA ARG A 69 -10.29 6.08 -4.01
C ARG A 69 -10.25 7.34 -4.86
N GLN A 70 -10.39 7.19 -6.17
CA GLN A 70 -10.55 8.34 -7.06
C GLN A 70 -11.91 9.04 -6.80
N VAL A 71 -11.87 10.36 -6.68
CA VAL A 71 -13.07 11.21 -6.60
C VAL A 71 -13.20 11.99 -7.89
N ARG A 72 -14.43 12.08 -8.39
CA ARG A 72 -14.76 12.89 -9.56
C ARG A 72 -14.50 14.36 -9.25
N HIS A 73 -13.44 14.93 -9.81
CA HIS A 73 -13.35 16.38 -9.91
C HIS A 73 -14.33 16.85 -10.98
N LEU A 74 -15.38 17.58 -10.58
CA LEU A 74 -16.32 18.23 -11.51
C LEU A 74 -15.62 19.18 -12.50
N LEU A 75 -14.39 19.61 -12.19
CA LEU A 75 -13.56 20.50 -13.01
C LEU A 75 -12.54 19.77 -13.91
N SER A 76 -12.50 18.43 -13.91
CA SER A 76 -11.50 17.65 -14.64
C SER A 76 -11.66 17.65 -16.16
N SER A 77 -12.69 18.30 -16.73
CA SER A 77 -12.81 18.41 -18.20
C SER A 77 -11.93 19.49 -18.81
N LEU A 78 -11.20 20.28 -18.01
CA LEU A 78 -10.47 21.47 -18.48
C LEU A 78 -8.95 21.44 -18.25
N VAL A 79 -8.41 20.43 -17.56
CA VAL A 79 -6.96 20.34 -17.32
C VAL A 79 -6.43 19.01 -17.85
N PRO A 80 -5.65 19.00 -18.95
CA PRO A 80 -4.92 17.80 -19.36
C PRO A 80 -3.92 17.43 -18.27
N TYR A 81 -4.10 16.24 -17.69
CA TYR A 81 -3.16 15.66 -16.73
C TYR A 81 -1.80 15.46 -17.41
N ALA A 82 -0.75 16.12 -16.88
CA ALA A 82 0.62 16.01 -17.38
C ALA A 82 1.28 14.64 -17.09
N SER A 83 0.65 13.82 -16.24
CA SER A 83 1.02 12.42 -16.03
C SER A 83 0.08 11.56 -16.86
N GLY A 84 0.57 10.82 -17.86
CA GLY A 84 -0.19 10.00 -18.82
C GLY A 84 -1.08 8.88 -18.27
N ALA A 85 -1.55 8.96 -17.03
CA ALA A 85 -2.78 8.33 -16.60
C ALA A 85 -3.95 9.13 -17.20
N GLY A 86 -4.56 8.63 -18.28
CA GLY A 86 -5.83 9.17 -18.77
C GLY A 86 -6.86 9.23 -17.65
N PRO A 87 -7.89 10.09 -17.76
CA PRO A 87 -8.89 10.23 -16.70
C PRO A 87 -9.49 8.86 -16.39
N VAL A 88 -9.22 8.37 -15.18
CA VAL A 88 -9.86 7.15 -14.70
C VAL A 88 -11.36 7.43 -14.74
N GLY A 89 -12.11 6.61 -15.50
CA GLY A 89 -13.55 6.83 -15.73
C GLY A 89 -14.33 6.95 -14.42
N PRO A 90 -15.62 7.33 -14.43
CA PRO A 90 -16.38 7.70 -13.23
C PRO A 90 -16.64 6.57 -12.20
N GLY A 91 -15.99 5.42 -12.34
CA GLY A 91 -16.29 4.18 -11.65
C GLY A 91 -17.42 3.39 -12.32
N PRO A 92 -17.79 2.24 -11.76
CA PRO A 92 -17.22 1.60 -10.56
C PRO A 92 -15.79 1.07 -10.78
N PHE A 93 -15.02 0.95 -9.70
CA PHE A 93 -13.62 0.52 -9.67
C PHE A 93 -13.48 -0.82 -8.93
N PRO A 94 -12.49 -1.65 -9.26
CA PRO A 94 -12.23 -2.84 -8.47
C PRO A 94 -11.78 -2.51 -7.05
N GLY A 95 -12.29 -3.27 -6.08
CA GLY A 95 -11.99 -3.12 -4.66
C GLY A 95 -10.80 -3.98 -4.23
N ILE A 96 -9.95 -3.44 -3.36
CA ILE A 96 -8.85 -4.18 -2.73
C ILE A 96 -8.86 -3.93 -1.21
N VAL A 97 -8.79 -5.01 -0.42
CA VAL A 97 -8.43 -4.91 1.00
C VAL A 97 -6.92 -5.09 1.14
N ASN A 98 -6.28 -4.09 1.75
CA ASN A 98 -4.84 -4.00 1.93
C ASN A 98 -4.45 -4.20 3.39
N LEU A 99 -3.59 -5.17 3.65
CA LEU A 99 -3.17 -5.59 4.99
C LEU A 99 -1.65 -5.64 5.12
N PHE A 100 -1.13 -5.16 6.26
CA PHE A 100 0.27 -5.29 6.67
C PHE A 100 0.42 -6.32 7.80
N GLY A 101 1.63 -6.87 7.94
CA GLY A 101 1.93 -7.88 8.97
C GLY A 101 2.02 -7.30 10.39
N VAL A 102 2.80 -7.98 11.22
CA VAL A 102 3.05 -7.56 12.62
C VAL A 102 3.72 -6.17 12.63
N GLY A 103 3.28 -5.32 13.55
CA GLY A 103 3.70 -3.93 13.76
C GLY A 103 2.58 -3.06 14.34
N GLY A 104 1.32 -3.48 14.15
CA GLY A 104 0.15 -2.74 14.62
C GLY A 104 -0.13 -1.49 13.79
N GLY A 105 -1.12 -0.71 14.21
CA GLY A 105 -1.45 0.55 13.58
C GLY A 105 -2.12 0.42 12.21
N LEU A 106 -2.16 1.54 11.49
CA LEU A 106 -2.72 1.63 10.15
C LEU A 106 -1.70 2.25 9.19
N LEU A 107 -1.22 1.45 8.23
CA LEU A 107 -0.28 1.89 7.20
C LEU A 107 -1.00 2.06 5.85
N GLU A 108 -1.00 3.29 5.35
CA GLU A 108 -1.86 3.67 4.22
C GLU A 108 -1.12 3.86 2.90
N TYR A 109 0.21 4.03 2.95
CA TYR A 109 1.03 4.42 1.79
C TYR A 109 0.86 3.49 0.59
N ARG A 110 0.66 2.18 0.81
CA ARG A 110 0.42 1.23 -0.27
C ARG A 110 -0.98 1.36 -0.87
N ALA A 111 -1.98 1.61 -0.02
CA ALA A 111 -3.36 1.80 -0.46
C ALA A 111 -3.53 3.11 -1.23
N SER A 112 -2.92 4.20 -0.75
CA SER A 112 -2.98 5.51 -1.42
C SER A 112 -2.34 5.48 -2.81
N LEU A 113 -1.19 4.81 -2.95
CA LEU A 113 -0.50 4.66 -4.23
C LEU A 113 -1.27 3.77 -5.22
N LEU A 114 -1.90 2.68 -4.75
CA LEU A 114 -2.73 1.82 -5.61
C LEU A 114 -4.03 2.49 -6.04
N ALA A 115 -4.63 3.33 -5.20
CA ALA A 115 -5.83 4.06 -5.57
C ALA A 115 -5.62 4.94 -6.81
N GLY A 116 -4.42 5.53 -6.95
CA GLY A 116 -4.00 6.27 -8.14
C GLY A 116 -3.84 5.42 -9.41
N LYS A 117 -4.05 4.11 -9.33
CA LYS A 117 -4.04 3.16 -10.46
C LYS A 117 -5.44 2.65 -10.81
N GLY A 118 -6.49 3.33 -10.33
CA GLY A 118 -7.87 3.00 -10.69
C GLY A 118 -8.52 1.92 -9.83
N PHE A 119 -8.04 1.75 -8.59
CA PHE A 119 -8.63 0.86 -7.59
C PHE A 119 -9.28 1.66 -6.46
N VAL A 120 -10.27 1.06 -5.80
CA VAL A 120 -10.70 1.50 -4.46
C VAL A 120 -9.97 0.60 -3.47
N VAL A 121 -9.09 1.17 -2.65
CA VAL A 121 -8.23 0.37 -1.76
C VAL A 121 -8.48 0.75 -0.32
N MET A 122 -8.86 -0.24 0.48
CA MET A 122 -9.07 -0.09 1.92
C MET A 122 -7.85 -0.61 2.67
N ALA A 123 -7.04 0.29 3.26
CA ALA A 123 -6.05 -0.09 4.25
C ALA A 123 -6.79 -0.49 5.53
N LEU A 124 -6.61 -1.74 5.97
CA LEU A 124 -7.31 -2.31 7.11
C LEU A 124 -6.34 -2.52 8.28
N ALA A 125 -6.66 -1.94 9.44
CA ALA A 125 -6.02 -2.29 10.70
C ALA A 125 -6.78 -3.46 11.34
N TYR A 126 -6.11 -4.26 12.16
CA TYR A 126 -6.75 -5.39 12.87
C TYR A 126 -6.29 -5.55 14.32
N TYR A 127 -5.32 -4.74 14.78
CA TYR A 127 -4.91 -4.63 16.18
C TYR A 127 -4.04 -3.38 16.37
N ASN A 128 -3.81 -2.97 17.63
CA ASN A 128 -2.99 -1.84 18.08
C ASN A 128 -3.27 -0.56 17.27
N TYR A 129 -4.55 -0.24 17.09
CA TYR A 129 -4.98 0.94 16.36
C TYR A 129 -6.38 1.37 16.81
N ASP A 130 -6.49 2.61 17.29
CA ASP A 130 -7.73 3.16 17.82
C ASP A 130 -8.28 2.31 18.98
N ASP A 131 -9.52 1.83 18.88
CA ASP A 131 -10.21 0.98 19.85
C ASP A 131 -10.11 -0.54 19.52
N LEU A 132 -9.22 -0.93 18.62
CA LEU A 132 -8.91 -2.35 18.39
C LEU A 132 -8.06 -2.93 19.54
N PRO A 133 -8.06 -4.26 19.73
CA PRO A 133 -7.21 -4.93 20.72
C PRO A 133 -5.75 -4.51 20.60
N GLU A 134 -5.06 -4.33 21.73
CA GLU A 134 -3.65 -3.91 21.75
C GLU A 134 -2.70 -4.98 21.19
N ASP A 135 -3.04 -6.26 21.36
CA ASP A 135 -2.22 -7.40 20.97
C ASP A 135 -2.97 -8.38 20.03
N ILE A 136 -2.21 -9.29 19.39
CA ILE A 136 -2.75 -10.34 18.53
C ILE A 136 -2.68 -11.69 19.27
N ASP A 137 -3.63 -11.93 20.17
CA ASP A 137 -3.76 -13.25 20.81
C ASP A 137 -4.66 -14.18 20.00
N ILE A 138 -5.84 -13.69 19.60
CA ILE A 138 -6.84 -14.43 18.85
C ILE A 138 -7.29 -13.59 17.66
N ILE A 139 -7.25 -14.21 16.47
CA ILE A 139 -7.68 -13.58 15.22
C ILE A 139 -9.04 -14.15 14.82
N HIS A 140 -10.07 -13.31 14.91
CA HIS A 140 -11.44 -13.65 14.51
C HIS A 140 -11.65 -13.32 13.03
N LEU A 141 -11.91 -14.31 12.19
CA LEU A 141 -12.12 -14.11 10.75
C LEU A 141 -13.39 -13.29 10.45
N GLU A 142 -14.36 -13.27 11.36
CA GLU A 142 -15.58 -12.47 11.30
C GLU A 142 -15.27 -10.97 11.18
N TYR A 143 -14.20 -10.49 11.82
CA TYR A 143 -13.75 -9.10 11.68
C TYR A 143 -13.37 -8.76 10.23
N PHE A 144 -12.68 -9.69 9.56
CA PHE A 144 -12.26 -9.52 8.17
C PHE A 144 -13.44 -9.70 7.21
N GLU A 145 -14.41 -10.55 7.56
CA GLU A 145 -15.67 -10.68 6.83
C GLU A 145 -16.48 -9.37 6.86
N GLU A 146 -16.62 -8.73 8.04
CA GLU A 146 -17.23 -7.40 8.17
C GLU A 146 -16.54 -6.37 7.26
N ALA A 147 -15.20 -6.37 7.22
CA ALA A 147 -14.44 -5.46 6.37
C ALA A 147 -14.63 -5.73 4.86
N VAL A 148 -14.65 -7.01 4.46
CA VAL A 148 -14.93 -7.42 3.07
C VAL A 148 -16.33 -6.99 2.65
N ASN A 149 -17.33 -7.23 3.50
CA ASN A 149 -18.72 -6.87 3.26
C ASN A 149 -18.92 -5.35 3.21
N TYR A 150 -18.27 -4.61 4.12
CA TYR A 150 -18.26 -3.16 4.08
C TYR A 150 -17.75 -2.64 2.73
N LEU A 151 -16.59 -3.15 2.27
CA LEU A 151 -16.03 -2.72 0.99
C LEU A 151 -16.95 -3.08 -0.17
N LEU A 152 -17.45 -4.33 -0.23
CA LEU A 152 -18.38 -4.79 -1.27
C LEU A 152 -19.69 -3.99 -1.32
N SER A 153 -20.16 -3.49 -0.17
CA SER A 153 -21.38 -2.66 -0.11
C SER A 153 -21.20 -1.26 -0.70
N HIS A 154 -19.97 -0.81 -0.90
CA HIS A 154 -19.69 0.55 -1.36
C HIS A 154 -20.08 0.70 -2.85
N PRO A 155 -20.88 1.71 -3.23
CA PRO A 155 -21.49 1.81 -4.57
C PRO A 155 -20.50 2.00 -5.71
N GLN A 156 -19.26 2.38 -5.40
CA GLN A 156 -18.17 2.49 -6.36
C GLN A 156 -17.34 1.22 -6.52
N ILE A 157 -17.67 0.11 -5.85
CA ILE A 157 -17.01 -1.18 -6.08
C ILE A 157 -17.62 -1.88 -7.29
N LYS A 158 -16.73 -2.41 -8.14
CA LYS A 158 -17.09 -3.16 -9.33
C LYS A 158 -17.20 -4.65 -9.00
N GLY A 159 -18.31 -5.26 -9.40
CA GLY A 159 -18.51 -6.71 -9.33
C GLY A 159 -18.93 -7.20 -7.94
N SER A 160 -18.95 -8.53 -7.79
CA SER A 160 -19.38 -9.22 -6.56
C SER A 160 -18.22 -9.72 -5.70
N GLY A 161 -16.98 -9.30 -6.00
CA GLY A 161 -15.81 -9.73 -5.27
C GLY A 161 -14.68 -8.70 -5.28
N ILE A 162 -13.75 -8.86 -4.33
CA ILE A 162 -12.61 -7.97 -4.12
C ILE A 162 -11.27 -8.71 -4.23
N GLY A 163 -10.21 -7.93 -4.43
CA GLY A 163 -8.84 -8.39 -4.27
C GLY A 163 -8.33 -8.29 -2.83
N LEU A 164 -7.43 -9.19 -2.44
CA LEU A 164 -6.68 -9.11 -1.18
C LEU A 164 -5.21 -8.84 -1.44
N LEU A 165 -4.61 -7.94 -0.67
CA LEU A 165 -3.18 -7.65 -0.73
C LEU A 165 -2.55 -7.70 0.66
N GLY A 166 -1.77 -8.76 0.92
CA GLY A 166 -1.17 -9.02 2.22
C GLY A 166 0.36 -9.11 2.17
N THR A 167 1.03 -8.68 3.25
CA THR A 167 2.49 -8.84 3.40
C THR A 167 2.85 -9.43 4.75
N SER A 168 3.80 -10.37 4.79
CA SER A 168 4.22 -11.05 6.02
C SER A 168 3.02 -11.76 6.69
N LYS A 169 2.74 -11.51 7.97
CA LYS A 169 1.57 -12.06 8.68
C LYS A 169 0.24 -11.78 7.98
N ALA A 170 0.11 -10.64 7.29
CA ALA A 170 -1.08 -10.38 6.49
C ALA A 170 -1.21 -11.28 5.25
N GLY A 171 -0.13 -11.87 4.75
CA GLY A 171 -0.19 -12.87 3.69
C GLY A 171 -0.90 -14.15 4.15
N GLU A 172 -0.62 -14.60 5.37
CA GLU A 172 -1.33 -15.70 6.04
C GLU A 172 -2.82 -15.37 6.23
N LEU A 173 -3.14 -14.14 6.65
CA LEU A 173 -4.52 -13.66 6.76
C LEU A 173 -5.21 -13.67 5.40
N CYS A 174 -4.56 -13.23 4.32
CA CYS A 174 -5.14 -13.28 2.99
C CYS A 174 -5.43 -14.72 2.53
N ILE A 175 -4.58 -15.70 2.86
CA ILE A 175 -4.83 -17.12 2.56
C ILE A 175 -6.05 -17.62 3.35
N SER A 176 -6.10 -17.31 4.66
CA SER A 176 -7.22 -17.69 5.53
C SER A 176 -8.53 -17.07 5.03
N MET A 177 -8.54 -15.77 4.73
CA MET A 177 -9.68 -15.06 4.17
C MET A 177 -10.13 -15.68 2.84
N ALA A 178 -9.21 -15.96 1.92
CA ALA A 178 -9.54 -16.55 0.63
C ALA A 178 -10.08 -17.98 0.73
N SER A 179 -9.73 -18.70 1.81
CA SER A 179 -10.15 -20.09 2.05
C SER A 179 -11.52 -20.18 2.73
N PHE A 180 -11.83 -19.25 3.64
CA PHE A 180 -13.01 -19.33 4.50
C PHE A 180 -14.09 -18.28 4.18
N LEU A 181 -13.74 -17.16 3.56
CA LEU A 181 -14.69 -16.08 3.27
C LEU A 181 -15.17 -16.11 1.81
N LYS A 182 -16.41 -15.63 1.61
CA LYS A 182 -16.97 -15.39 0.27
C LYS A 182 -16.59 -14.00 -0.23
N GLY A 183 -16.78 -13.75 -1.52
CA GLY A 183 -16.55 -12.43 -2.12
C GLY A 183 -15.07 -12.09 -2.36
N ILE A 184 -14.17 -13.09 -2.33
CA ILE A 184 -12.76 -12.91 -2.68
C ILE A 184 -12.52 -13.39 -4.11
N THR A 185 -12.04 -12.51 -4.99
CA THR A 185 -11.77 -12.82 -6.41
C THR A 185 -10.31 -13.19 -6.64
N GLY A 186 -9.39 -12.66 -5.85
CA GLY A 186 -7.96 -12.96 -5.97
C GLY A 186 -7.16 -12.41 -4.81
N ALA A 187 -5.99 -12.99 -4.55
CA ALA A 187 -5.09 -12.58 -3.49
C ALA A 187 -3.65 -12.44 -4.00
N VAL A 188 -2.99 -11.36 -3.61
CA VAL A 188 -1.56 -11.15 -3.80
C VAL A 188 -0.88 -11.24 -2.44
N ILE A 189 0.01 -12.22 -2.30
CA ILE A 189 0.68 -12.57 -1.04
C ILE A 189 2.18 -12.25 -1.20
N ILE A 190 2.68 -11.31 -0.40
CA ILE A 190 4.09 -10.89 -0.44
C ILE A 190 4.77 -11.39 0.84
N ASN A 191 5.70 -12.33 0.71
CA ASN A 191 6.43 -12.93 1.83
C ASN A 191 5.50 -13.46 2.94
N GLY A 192 4.33 -13.99 2.57
CA GLY A 192 3.41 -14.65 3.49
C GLY A 192 3.78 -16.11 3.70
N SER A 193 3.46 -16.63 4.89
CA SER A 193 3.55 -18.07 5.18
C SER A 193 2.24 -18.76 4.80
N ILE A 194 2.35 -20.00 4.28
CA ILE A 194 1.19 -20.87 4.01
C ILE A 194 0.70 -21.55 5.30
N ALA A 195 1.54 -21.63 6.33
CA ALA A 195 1.16 -22.09 7.66
C ALA A 195 0.84 -20.91 8.57
N ASN A 196 -0.11 -21.10 9.50
CA ASN A 196 -0.36 -20.14 10.57
C ASN A 196 0.83 -20.14 11.54
N VAL A 197 1.75 -19.20 11.36
CA VAL A 197 2.94 -19.08 12.20
C VAL A 197 2.73 -17.93 13.16
N SER A 198 2.70 -18.23 14.46
CA SER A 198 2.82 -17.22 15.53
C SER A 198 4.28 -17.18 15.99
N LEU A 199 4.79 -15.98 16.25
CA LEU A 199 6.03 -15.87 17.02
C LEU A 199 5.70 -16.26 18.46
N HIS A 200 6.25 -17.37 18.92
CA HIS A 200 6.13 -17.77 20.31
C HIS A 200 7.02 -16.86 21.17
N SER A 201 6.41 -16.21 22.17
CA SER A 201 7.03 -15.22 23.06
C SER A 201 8.32 -15.70 23.76
N LEU A 202 8.53 -17.02 23.90
CA LEU A 202 9.73 -17.61 24.52
C LEU A 202 11.01 -17.52 23.67
N VAL A 203 10.96 -17.22 22.37
CA VAL A 203 12.17 -17.18 21.52
C VAL A 203 12.83 -15.78 21.48
N GLY A 204 12.14 -14.73 21.95
CA GLY A 204 12.77 -13.51 22.47
C GLY A 204 13.80 -12.77 21.60
N GLY A 205 13.76 -12.86 20.27
CA GLY A 205 14.73 -12.14 19.43
C GLY A 205 14.28 -11.88 17.98
N PRO A 206 14.64 -10.72 17.39
CA PRO A 206 14.42 -10.46 15.96
C PRO A 206 15.44 -11.26 15.12
N GLY A 207 14.94 -11.97 14.12
CA GLY A 207 15.79 -12.51 13.06
C GLY A 207 16.31 -11.38 12.17
N ILE A 208 17.62 -11.34 11.94
CA ILE A 208 18.24 -10.40 11.00
C ILE A 208 17.81 -10.80 9.59
N TRP A 209 17.02 -9.94 8.93
CA TRP A 209 16.80 -10.04 7.50
C TRP A 209 18.03 -9.50 6.78
N GLY A 210 19.00 -10.39 6.54
CA GLY A 210 20.14 -10.12 5.68
C GLY A 210 19.72 -10.03 4.21
N GLY A 211 20.40 -9.17 3.46
CA GLY A 211 20.34 -9.06 2.01
C GLY A 211 20.57 -7.64 1.53
N GLU A 212 20.97 -7.48 0.27
CA GLU A 212 21.33 -6.18 -0.29
C GLU A 212 20.07 -5.27 -0.35
N PRO A 213 20.05 -4.09 0.29
CA PRO A 213 18.89 -3.20 0.31
C PRO A 213 18.44 -2.79 -1.10
N ARG A 214 19.39 -2.64 -2.02
CA ARG A 214 19.14 -2.33 -3.43
C ARG A 214 18.38 -3.47 -4.12
N ALA A 215 18.80 -4.71 -3.92
CA ALA A 215 18.12 -5.87 -4.48
C ALA A 215 16.70 -6.03 -3.92
N HIS A 216 16.51 -5.79 -2.62
CA HIS A 216 15.18 -5.78 -2.00
C HIS A 216 14.27 -4.68 -2.56
N ALA A 217 14.79 -3.47 -2.74
CA ALA A 217 14.04 -2.37 -3.35
C ALA A 217 13.67 -2.69 -4.81
N MET A 218 14.60 -3.24 -5.60
CA MET A 218 14.33 -3.67 -6.97
C MET A 218 13.28 -4.78 -7.04
N ALA A 219 13.35 -5.77 -6.15
CA ALA A 219 12.35 -6.82 -6.04
C ALA A 219 10.97 -6.24 -5.66
N GLN A 220 10.92 -5.25 -4.77
CA GLN A 220 9.67 -4.57 -4.42
C GLN A 220 9.09 -3.78 -5.61
N VAL A 221 9.93 -3.10 -6.41
CA VAL A 221 9.49 -2.37 -7.61
C VAL A 221 8.98 -3.32 -8.69
N ASP A 222 9.65 -4.45 -8.93
CA ASP A 222 9.18 -5.47 -9.88
C ASP A 222 7.87 -6.12 -9.39
N ALA A 223 7.83 -6.53 -8.12
CA ALA A 223 6.63 -7.07 -7.49
C ALA A 223 5.45 -6.10 -7.57
N TRP A 224 5.70 -4.79 -7.41
CA TRP A 224 4.68 -3.75 -7.54
C TRP A 224 4.02 -3.73 -8.92
N LYS A 225 4.81 -3.82 -9.99
CA LYS A 225 4.30 -3.88 -11.36
C LYS A 225 3.49 -5.15 -11.59
N ARG A 226 4.02 -6.31 -11.19
CA ARG A 226 3.32 -7.61 -11.35
C ARG A 226 2.01 -7.67 -10.58
N LEU A 227 1.97 -7.11 -9.38
CA LEU A 227 0.78 -6.99 -8.54
C LEU A 227 -0.30 -6.18 -9.25
N GLN A 228 0.07 -5.03 -9.83
CA GLN A 228 -0.88 -4.22 -10.60
C GLN A 228 -1.43 -4.99 -11.79
N THR A 229 -0.58 -5.65 -12.57
CA THR A 229 -1.01 -6.47 -13.72
C THR A 229 -1.96 -7.59 -13.29
N ASN A 230 -1.66 -8.29 -12.18
CA ASN A 230 -2.51 -9.36 -11.67
C ASN A 230 -3.92 -8.84 -11.32
N PHE A 231 -4.03 -7.75 -10.56
CA PHE A 231 -5.33 -7.21 -10.19
C PHE A 231 -6.12 -6.66 -11.38
N HIS A 232 -5.47 -5.97 -12.33
CA HIS A 232 -6.16 -5.51 -13.54
C HIS A 232 -6.76 -6.69 -14.32
N LYS A 233 -5.97 -7.77 -14.49
CA LYS A 233 -6.38 -8.99 -15.20
C LYS A 233 -7.55 -9.69 -14.51
N HIS A 234 -7.48 -9.89 -13.20
CA HIS A 234 -8.41 -10.76 -12.47
C HIS A 234 -9.64 -10.04 -11.92
N LEU A 235 -9.57 -8.72 -11.68
CA LEU A 235 -10.72 -7.93 -11.21
C LEU A 235 -11.47 -7.20 -12.36
N GLY A 236 -11.14 -7.52 -13.61
CA GLY A 236 -11.93 -7.11 -14.78
C GLY A 236 -11.70 -5.67 -15.26
N VAL A 237 -10.49 -5.13 -15.18
CA VAL A 237 -10.13 -3.84 -15.79
C VAL A 237 -9.44 -4.10 -17.13
N LYS A 238 -9.99 -3.59 -18.24
CA LYS A 238 -9.25 -3.59 -19.52
C LYS A 238 -7.99 -2.73 -19.33
N GLU A 239 -6.82 -3.28 -19.64
CA GLU A 239 -5.54 -2.56 -19.61
C GLU A 239 -5.64 -1.29 -20.47
N GLY A 240 -5.90 -0.16 -19.82
CA GLY A 240 -5.51 1.13 -20.37
C GLY A 240 -4.01 1.22 -20.21
N THR A 241 -3.29 1.41 -21.31
CA THR A 241 -1.84 1.53 -21.37
C THR A 241 -1.39 2.65 -20.42
N ILE A 242 -0.97 2.32 -19.20
CA ILE A 242 -0.29 3.28 -18.32
C ILE A 242 1.21 3.07 -18.56
N PRO A 243 1.90 4.00 -19.26
CA PRO A 243 3.33 3.88 -19.47
C PRO A 243 4.06 3.89 -18.12
N ALA A 244 5.01 2.97 -17.98
CA ALA A 244 5.87 2.85 -16.82
C ALA A 244 6.82 4.04 -16.72
N LYS A 245 6.39 5.13 -16.07
CA LYS A 245 7.29 6.14 -15.50
C LYS A 245 6.72 6.64 -14.17
N LEU A 246 7.34 6.21 -13.08
CA LEU A 246 7.63 7.03 -11.91
C LEU A 246 9.08 7.49 -12.09
#